data_AF-A0A8H7G2P4-F1
#
_entry.id   AF-A0A8H7G2P4-F1
#
_cell.length_a   1.000
_cell.length_b   1.000
_cell.length_c   1.000
_cell.angle_alpha   90.00
_cell.angle_beta   90.00
_cell.angle_gamma   90.00
#
_symmetry.space_group_name_H-M   'P 1'
#
loop_
_entity.id
_entity.type
_entity.pdbx_description
1 polymer ?
#
loop_
_entity_poly.entity_id
_entity_poly.type
_entity_poly.pdbx_seq_one_letter_code
_entity_poly.pdbx_strand_id
1 'polypeptide(L)'
;MSTDRSVLPASNEDYGTQEYWEERYKKENGEVSFDWFLTPERCLPIMHVSMYDQGWKNIVNIDYSSALIAQMKDKHSASRPEMEWHEMDIRKLTFEDDSFDVALDKGTMDALMTGKGDVWDPSEEVVNNVTREVSESLRIQPRAVKLDLPSRLECFGLYLLLNLSTSPLGNLIFG
;
A
#
# COMPACT_ATOMS: atom_id res chain seq x y z
N MET A 1 8.11 15.27 2.66
CA MET A 1 8.24 15.44 1.20
C MET A 1 9.70 15.38 0.83
N SER A 2 10.08 14.48 -0.07
CA SER A 2 11.31 14.69 -0.83
C SER A 2 11.04 15.86 -1.78
N THR A 3 11.77 16.97 -1.61
CA THR A 3 11.72 18.11 -2.53
C THR A 3 12.59 17.89 -3.76
N ASP A 4 13.20 16.70 -3.86
CA ASP A 4 14.11 16.37 -4.93
C ASP A 4 13.31 15.95 -6.17
N ARG A 5 13.30 16.81 -7.19
CA ARG A 5 12.66 16.52 -8.47
C ARG A 5 13.46 15.54 -9.33
N SER A 6 14.69 15.19 -8.93
CA SER A 6 15.53 14.25 -9.67
C SER A 6 15.06 12.79 -9.58
N VAL A 7 14.12 12.48 -8.65
CA VAL A 7 13.54 11.15 -8.48
C VAL A 7 12.18 10.96 -9.17
N LEU A 8 11.68 11.99 -9.87
CA LEU A 8 10.45 11.88 -10.66
C LEU A 8 10.71 11.05 -11.92
N PRO A 9 9.73 10.25 -12.37
CA PRO A 9 9.85 9.50 -13.61
C PRO A 9 9.85 10.43 -14.82
N ALA A 10 10.26 9.88 -15.97
CA ALA A 10 10.22 10.60 -17.24
C ALA A 10 8.77 10.75 -17.75
N SER A 11 7.89 9.84 -17.37
CA SER A 11 6.50 9.78 -17.79
C SER A 11 5.58 9.28 -16.66
N ASN A 12 4.28 9.56 -16.73
CA ASN A 12 3.36 9.11 -15.67
C ASN A 12 3.25 7.58 -15.66
N GLU A 13 3.35 6.96 -16.83
CA GLU A 13 3.27 5.54 -17.08
C GLU A 13 4.32 4.74 -16.30
N ASP A 14 5.48 5.35 -16.03
CA ASP A 14 6.55 4.72 -15.27
C ASP A 14 6.10 4.43 -13.81
N TYR A 15 5.15 5.20 -13.26
CA TYR A 15 4.58 4.91 -11.93
C TYR A 15 3.84 3.57 -11.89
N GLY A 16 3.41 3.02 -13.03
CA GLY A 16 2.81 1.69 -13.11
C GLY A 16 3.82 0.55 -13.18
N THR A 17 5.13 0.85 -13.21
CA THR A 17 6.18 -0.15 -13.42
C THR A 17 6.90 -0.50 -12.12
N GLN A 18 7.12 -1.80 -11.87
CA GLN A 18 7.87 -2.27 -10.71
C GLN A 18 9.31 -1.74 -10.73
N GLU A 19 9.90 -1.65 -11.93
CA GLU A 19 11.27 -1.19 -12.15
C GLU A 19 11.49 0.23 -11.65
N TYR A 20 10.57 1.15 -11.93
CA TYR A 20 10.64 2.53 -11.44
C TYR A 20 10.70 2.58 -9.92
N TRP A 21 9.79 1.88 -9.24
CA TRP A 21 9.73 1.86 -7.78
C TRP A 21 10.95 1.20 -7.16
N GLU A 22 11.38 0.07 -7.72
CA GLU A 22 12.55 -0.66 -7.26
C GLU A 22 13.82 0.21 -7.37
N GLU A 23 14.00 0.95 -8.47
CA GLU A 23 15.10 1.89 -8.62
C GLU A 23 14.99 3.08 -7.66
N ARG A 24 13.79 3.63 -7.51
CA ARG A 24 13.54 4.78 -6.65
C ARG A 24 13.89 4.44 -5.20
N TYR A 25 13.34 3.36 -4.67
CA TYR A 25 13.60 2.94 -3.30
C TYR A 25 15.08 2.61 -3.09
N LYS A 26 15.80 2.04 -4.07
CA LYS A 26 17.25 1.84 -3.98
C LYS A 26 18.05 3.15 -3.85
N LYS A 27 17.58 4.24 -4.48
CA LYS A 27 18.24 5.55 -4.45
C LYS A 27 17.91 6.33 -3.17
N GLU A 28 16.74 6.09 -2.58
CA GLU A 28 16.27 6.76 -1.39
C GLU A 28 16.78 6.01 -0.12
N ASN A 29 17.63 6.67 0.68
CA ASN A 29 18.09 6.10 1.95
C ASN A 29 16.90 5.95 2.92
N GLY A 30 16.71 4.77 3.50
CA GLY A 30 15.58 4.40 4.39
C GLY A 30 15.33 5.26 5.64
N GLU A 31 16.13 6.32 5.85
CA GLU A 31 15.84 7.39 6.83
C GLU A 31 14.63 8.24 6.42
N VAL A 32 14.33 8.37 5.12
CA VAL A 32 13.15 9.11 4.67
C VAL A 32 11.90 8.26 4.93
N SER A 33 11.14 8.62 5.97
CA SER A 33 9.77 8.12 6.13
C SER A 33 8.92 8.71 5.03
N PHE A 34 8.57 7.91 4.04
CA PHE A 34 7.65 8.30 2.97
C PHE A 34 6.21 8.28 3.48
N ASP A 35 5.90 9.22 4.37
CA ASP A 35 4.52 9.58 4.65
C ASP A 35 4.09 10.59 3.60
N TRP A 36 3.49 10.07 2.55
CA TRP A 36 3.10 10.82 1.35
C TRP A 36 1.87 11.74 1.54
N PHE A 37 1.39 11.91 2.78
CA PHE A 37 0.26 12.77 3.09
C PHE A 37 0.73 14.18 3.50
N LEU A 38 0.14 15.19 2.86
CA LEU A 38 0.37 16.61 3.11
C LEU A 38 -0.22 17.12 4.44
N THR A 39 -1.09 16.34 5.08
CA THR A 39 -1.59 16.61 6.44
C THR A 39 -1.61 15.32 7.24
N PRO A 40 -0.60 15.09 8.10
CA PRO A 40 -0.51 13.89 8.93
C PRO A 40 -1.78 13.64 9.75
N GLU A 41 -2.48 14.69 10.20
CA GLU A 41 -3.58 14.59 11.19
C GLU A 41 -4.76 13.70 10.79
N ARG A 42 -5.08 13.55 9.49
CA ARG A 42 -6.25 12.77 9.05
C ARG A 42 -5.95 11.31 8.74
N CYS A 43 -4.74 11.03 8.24
CA CYS A 43 -4.34 9.68 7.83
C CYS A 43 -3.42 9.01 8.84
N LEU A 44 -2.75 9.76 9.73
CA LEU A 44 -1.93 9.21 10.81
C LEU A 44 -2.63 8.09 11.57
N PRO A 45 -3.91 8.21 12.00
CA PRO A 45 -4.55 7.16 12.79
C PRO A 45 -4.68 5.81 12.07
N ILE A 46 -4.61 5.79 10.74
CA ILE A 46 -4.78 4.61 9.89
C ILE A 46 -3.49 4.18 9.17
N MET A 47 -2.34 4.76 9.53
CA MET A 47 -1.04 4.31 9.03
C MET A 47 -0.52 3.14 9.86
N HIS A 48 0.10 2.15 9.20
CA HIS A 48 0.63 0.92 9.82
C HIS A 48 1.42 1.16 11.11
N VAL A 49 2.30 2.17 11.14
CA VAL A 49 3.06 2.57 12.35
C VAL A 49 2.13 3.01 13.47
N SER A 50 1.21 3.94 13.20
CA SER A 50 0.32 4.47 14.23
C SER A 50 -0.67 3.42 14.71
N MET A 51 -1.21 2.59 13.81
CA MET A 51 -2.08 1.48 14.17
C MET A 51 -1.35 0.50 15.08
N TYR A 52 -0.10 0.16 14.74
CA TYR A 52 0.73 -0.70 15.57
C TYR A 52 0.98 -0.11 16.97
N ASP A 53 1.32 1.17 17.03
CA ASP A 53 1.59 1.90 18.26
C ASP A 53 0.31 2.08 19.11
N GLN A 54 -0.87 2.02 18.47
CA GLN A 54 -2.19 1.97 19.11
C GLN A 54 -2.63 0.54 19.53
N GLY A 55 -1.80 -0.49 19.31
CA GLY A 55 -2.03 -1.85 19.80
C GLY A 55 -2.51 -2.86 18.75
N TRP A 56 -2.58 -2.48 17.47
CA TRP A 56 -2.90 -3.41 16.39
C TRP A 56 -1.66 -4.21 16.01
N LYS A 57 -1.64 -5.53 16.29
CA LYS A 57 -0.43 -6.35 16.07
C LYS A 57 -0.48 -7.22 14.82
N ASN A 58 -1.68 -7.57 14.34
CA ASN A 58 -1.86 -8.35 13.11
C ASN A 58 -1.95 -7.42 11.89
N ILE A 59 -0.80 -6.85 11.57
CA ILE A 59 -0.61 -5.89 10.46
C ILE A 59 0.32 -6.54 9.44
N VAL A 60 -0.22 -6.80 8.25
CA VAL A 60 0.53 -7.36 7.13
C VAL A 60 0.64 -6.30 6.03
N ASN A 61 1.86 -5.93 5.68
CA ASN A 61 2.15 -4.98 4.61
C ASN A 61 2.66 -5.73 3.38
N ILE A 62 2.20 -5.33 2.20
CA ILE A 62 2.72 -5.85 0.95
C ILE A 62 3.09 -4.74 -0.02
N ASP A 63 4.08 -5.02 -0.85
CA ASP A 63 4.48 -4.21 -1.99
C ASP A 63 5.25 -5.11 -2.97
N TYR A 64 5.19 -4.85 -4.28
CA TYR A 64 5.97 -5.62 -5.25
C TYR A 64 7.47 -5.29 -5.25
N SER A 65 7.92 -4.22 -4.57
CA SER A 65 9.32 -3.81 -4.55
C SER A 65 10.07 -4.52 -3.42
N SER A 66 10.99 -5.38 -3.81
CA SER A 66 11.90 -6.04 -2.87
C SER A 66 12.75 -5.04 -2.09
N ALA A 67 13.15 -3.93 -2.72
CA ALA A 67 13.91 -2.87 -2.08
C ALA A 67 13.12 -2.20 -0.95
N LEU A 68 11.86 -1.84 -1.18
CA LEU A 68 10.99 -1.25 -0.15
C LEU A 68 10.78 -2.22 1.01
N ILE A 69 10.44 -3.47 0.70
CA ILE A 69 10.17 -4.48 1.72
C ILE A 69 11.40 -4.73 2.60
N ALA A 70 12.60 -4.78 2.01
CA ALA A 70 13.84 -4.92 2.77
C ALA A 70 14.08 -3.72 3.71
N GLN A 71 13.89 -2.50 3.22
CA GLN A 71 14.06 -1.28 4.03
C GLN A 71 13.06 -1.21 5.19
N MET A 72 11.79 -1.53 4.93
CA MET A 72 10.76 -1.47 5.96
C MET A 72 10.92 -2.56 7.02
N LYS A 73 11.33 -3.77 6.61
CA LYS A 73 11.72 -4.83 7.55
C LYS A 73 12.83 -4.36 8.48
N ASP A 74 13.91 -3.83 7.92
CA ASP A 74 15.06 -3.35 8.71
C ASP A 74 14.63 -2.26 9.70
N LYS A 75 13.94 -1.24 9.20
CA LYS A 75 13.46 -0.08 9.97
C LYS A 75 12.53 -0.45 11.13
N HIS A 76 11.68 -1.45 10.94
CA HIS A 76 10.62 -1.78 11.91
C HIS A 76 10.91 -3.02 12.76
N SER A 77 11.85 -3.90 12.37
CA SER A 77 12.14 -5.17 13.05
C SER A 77 12.38 -5.05 14.56
N ALA A 78 13.10 -4.03 15.02
CA ALA A 78 13.43 -3.85 16.44
C ALA A 78 12.28 -3.22 17.26
N SER A 79 11.48 -2.35 16.64
CA SER A 79 10.44 -1.57 17.34
C SER A 79 9.03 -2.12 17.20
N ARG A 80 8.77 -2.89 16.13
CA ARG A 80 7.46 -3.41 15.74
C ARG A 80 7.54 -4.85 15.21
N PRO A 81 8.06 -5.81 16.02
CA PRO A 81 8.45 -7.13 15.54
C PRO A 81 7.30 -7.99 15.02
N GLU A 82 6.05 -7.78 15.45
CA GLU A 82 4.87 -8.49 14.94
C GLU A 82 4.37 -7.95 13.59
N MET A 83 4.90 -6.82 13.09
CA MET A 83 4.50 -6.29 11.80
C MET A 83 5.13 -7.10 10.66
N GLU A 84 4.30 -7.64 9.79
CA GLU A 84 4.74 -8.43 8.65
C GLU A 84 4.91 -7.59 7.39
N TRP A 85 5.84 -8.01 6.54
CA TRP A 85 6.21 -7.34 5.30
C TRP A 85 6.50 -8.40 4.24
N HIS A 86 5.74 -8.41 3.14
CA HIS A 86 5.90 -9.39 2.07
C HIS A 86 6.06 -8.72 0.71
N GLU A 87 7.03 -9.21 -0.06
CA GLU A 87 7.13 -8.85 -1.48
C GLU A 87 6.01 -9.57 -2.23
N MET A 88 5.04 -8.82 -2.74
CA MET A 88 3.85 -9.39 -3.38
C MET A 88 3.18 -8.39 -4.32
N ASP A 89 2.72 -8.88 -5.47
CA ASP A 89 1.89 -8.13 -6.40
C ASP A 89 0.42 -8.24 -5.98
N ILE A 90 -0.24 -7.11 -5.73
CA ILE A 90 -1.67 -7.07 -5.35
C ILE A 90 -2.59 -7.71 -6.40
N ARG A 91 -2.18 -7.76 -7.67
CA ARG A 91 -2.93 -8.40 -8.76
C ARG A 91 -2.88 -9.93 -8.69
N LYS A 92 -2.06 -10.50 -7.79
CA LYS A 92 -1.90 -11.93 -7.56
C LYS A 92 -1.42 -12.21 -6.13
N LEU A 93 -2.35 -12.15 -5.19
CA LEU A 93 -2.09 -12.43 -3.78
C LEU A 93 -1.93 -13.94 -3.55
N THR A 94 -0.98 -14.33 -2.71
CA THR A 94 -0.79 -15.74 -2.32
C THR A 94 -1.50 -16.11 -1.02
N PHE A 95 -2.34 -15.21 -0.49
CA PHE A 95 -3.15 -15.46 0.69
C PHE A 95 -4.41 -16.24 0.33
N GLU A 96 -4.90 -17.03 1.27
CA GLU A 96 -6.15 -17.76 1.16
C GLU A 96 -7.36 -16.80 1.13
N ASP A 97 -8.47 -17.28 0.60
CA ASP A 97 -9.74 -16.55 0.61
C ASP A 97 -10.18 -16.24 2.05
N ASP A 98 -10.85 -15.10 2.24
CA ASP A 98 -11.38 -14.65 3.54
C ASP A 98 -10.35 -14.63 4.70
N SER A 99 -9.06 -14.42 4.38
CA SER A 99 -7.96 -14.46 5.35
C SER A 99 -7.73 -13.16 6.12
N PHE A 100 -8.42 -12.08 5.73
CA PHE A 100 -8.31 -10.78 6.39
C PHE A 100 -9.67 -10.09 6.60
N ASP A 101 -9.71 -9.11 7.52
CA ASP A 101 -10.92 -8.34 7.84
C ASP A 101 -10.95 -6.95 7.19
N VAL A 102 -9.79 -6.27 7.06
CA VAL A 102 -9.68 -4.90 6.51
C VAL A 102 -8.44 -4.71 5.64
N ALA A 103 -8.62 -4.09 4.49
CA ALA A 103 -7.58 -3.83 3.50
C ALA A 103 -7.57 -2.33 3.18
N LEU A 104 -6.41 -1.71 3.33
CA LEU A 104 -6.21 -0.31 3.03
C LEU A 104 -5.29 -0.20 1.81
N ASP A 105 -5.77 0.50 0.80
CA ASP A 105 -5.00 0.84 -0.39
C ASP A 105 -4.46 2.26 -0.24
N LYS A 106 -3.15 2.41 -0.33
CA LYS A 106 -2.51 3.71 -0.34
C LYS A 106 -1.81 3.95 -1.68
N GLY A 107 -2.57 4.47 -2.64
CA GLY A 107 -2.06 4.90 -3.94
C GLY A 107 -1.63 3.76 -4.86
N THR A 108 -1.90 2.50 -4.53
CA THR A 108 -1.61 1.37 -5.42
C THR A 108 -2.56 1.39 -6.62
N MET A 109 -3.85 1.69 -6.40
CA MET A 109 -4.81 1.90 -7.48
C MET A 109 -4.34 2.99 -8.46
N ASP A 110 -3.91 4.14 -7.95
CA ASP A 110 -3.44 5.23 -8.80
C ASP A 110 -2.21 4.84 -9.63
N ALA A 111 -1.27 4.07 -9.07
CA ALA A 111 -0.12 3.55 -9.79
C ALA A 111 -0.55 2.65 -10.97
N LEU A 112 -1.55 1.78 -10.76
CA LEU A 112 -2.08 0.89 -11.81
C LEU A 112 -2.88 1.63 -12.89
N MET A 113 -3.37 2.85 -12.61
CA MET A 113 -4.16 3.66 -13.55
C MET A 113 -3.31 4.61 -14.41
N THR A 114 -1.98 4.57 -14.31
CA THR A 114 -1.08 5.52 -14.99
C THR A 114 -0.91 5.32 -16.50
N GLY A 115 -1.71 4.44 -17.13
CA GLY A 115 -1.59 4.13 -18.56
C GLY A 115 -1.91 5.29 -19.52
N LYS A 116 -1.39 5.20 -20.75
CA LYS A 116 -1.73 6.14 -21.84
C LYS A 116 -3.19 5.99 -22.24
N GLY A 117 -3.92 7.09 -22.28
CA GLY A 117 -5.27 7.11 -22.84
C GLY A 117 -6.16 8.17 -22.21
N ASP A 118 -7.44 8.12 -22.58
CA ASP A 118 -8.48 8.89 -21.92
C ASP A 118 -8.82 8.19 -20.59
N VAL A 119 -8.94 8.94 -19.51
CA VAL A 119 -9.37 8.40 -18.21
C VAL A 119 -10.78 7.80 -18.30
N TRP A 120 -11.59 8.29 -19.25
CA TRP A 120 -12.92 7.80 -19.54
C TRP A 120 -12.96 6.63 -20.54
N ASP A 121 -11.82 6.31 -21.17
CA ASP A 121 -11.62 5.17 -22.08
C ASP A 121 -10.22 4.56 -21.87
N PRO A 122 -9.99 3.94 -20.70
CA PRO A 122 -8.69 3.38 -20.35
C PRO A 122 -8.36 2.17 -21.24
N SER A 123 -7.07 1.91 -21.43
CA SER A 123 -6.62 0.73 -22.18
C SER A 123 -7.08 -0.57 -21.51
N GLU A 124 -7.25 -1.63 -22.31
CA GLU A 124 -7.62 -2.95 -21.81
C GLU A 124 -6.63 -3.46 -20.72
N GLU A 125 -5.36 -3.09 -20.83
CA GLU A 125 -4.34 -3.40 -19.83
C GLU A 125 -4.64 -2.74 -18.48
N VAL A 126 -4.95 -1.44 -18.46
CA VAL A 126 -5.32 -0.71 -17.24
C VAL A 126 -6.57 -1.33 -16.62
N VAL A 127 -7.59 -1.60 -17.45
CA VAL A 127 -8.84 -2.25 -17.00
C VAL A 127 -8.54 -3.61 -16.36
N ASN A 128 -7.71 -4.44 -17.00
CA ASN A 128 -7.34 -5.76 -16.48
C ASN A 128 -6.55 -5.68 -15.17
N ASN A 129 -5.61 -4.74 -15.06
CA ASN A 129 -4.81 -4.54 -13.85
C ASN A 129 -5.68 -4.12 -12.66
N VAL A 130 -6.51 -3.10 -12.86
CA VAL A 130 -7.46 -2.60 -11.85
C VAL A 130 -8.47 -3.67 -11.46
N THR A 131 -9.01 -4.40 -12.43
CA THR A 131 -9.97 -5.49 -12.16
C THR A 131 -9.32 -6.58 -11.30
N ARG A 132 -8.06 -6.95 -11.57
CA ARG A 132 -7.35 -7.96 -10.78
C ARG A 132 -7.05 -7.48 -9.36
N GLU A 133 -6.61 -6.24 -9.21
CA GLU A 133 -6.36 -5.63 -7.90
C GLU A 133 -7.63 -5.65 -7.03
N VAL A 134 -8.77 -5.22 -7.58
CA VAL A 134 -10.06 -5.25 -6.87
C VAL A 134 -10.50 -6.69 -6.59
N SER A 135 -10.36 -7.59 -7.56
CA SER A 135 -10.79 -8.98 -7.41
C SER A 135 -10.01 -9.72 -6.32
N GLU A 136 -8.69 -9.57 -6.30
CA GLU A 136 -7.83 -10.19 -5.27
C GLU A 136 -8.11 -9.59 -3.89
N SER A 137 -8.29 -8.28 -3.81
CA SER A 137 -8.64 -7.60 -2.57
C SER A 137 -9.97 -8.08 -1.99
N LEU A 138 -11.00 -8.23 -2.83
CA LEU A 138 -12.30 -8.76 -2.43
C LEU A 138 -12.23 -10.25 -2.07
N ARG A 139 -11.38 -11.02 -2.77
CA ARG A 139 -11.20 -12.46 -2.53
C ARG A 139 -10.65 -12.74 -1.14
N ILE A 140 -9.61 -12.00 -0.73
CA ILE A 140 -9.02 -12.19 0.60
C ILE A 140 -9.84 -11.49 1.70
N GLN A 141 -10.78 -10.60 1.33
CA GLN A 141 -11.62 -9.81 2.23
C GLN A 141 -13.01 -9.46 1.66
N PRO A 142 -14.02 -10.32 1.84
CA PRO A 142 -15.32 -10.13 1.23
C PRO A 142 -16.18 -9.05 1.91
N ARG A 143 -15.74 -8.51 3.06
CA ARG A 143 -16.53 -7.60 3.93
C ARG A 143 -15.95 -6.17 4.03
N ALA A 144 -14.86 -5.85 3.33
CA ALA A 144 -14.03 -4.70 3.69
C ALA A 144 -14.34 -3.38 2.97
N VAL A 145 -14.10 -2.31 3.71
CA VAL A 145 -14.03 -0.91 3.28
C VAL A 145 -12.66 -0.69 2.63
N LYS A 146 -12.62 -0.62 1.29
CA LYS A 146 -11.44 -0.08 0.58
C LYS A 146 -11.43 1.42 0.81
N LEU A 147 -10.54 1.89 1.68
CA LEU A 147 -10.30 3.32 1.81
C LEU A 147 -9.20 3.70 0.82
N ASP A 148 -9.62 4.13 -0.36
CA ASP A 148 -8.70 4.75 -1.32
C ASP A 148 -8.33 6.13 -0.79
N LEU A 149 -7.06 6.27 -0.39
CA LEU A 149 -6.55 7.52 0.14
C LEU A 149 -5.91 8.31 -1.00
N PRO A 150 -6.53 9.43 -1.44
CA PRO A 150 -6.08 10.15 -2.62
C PRO A 150 -4.63 10.59 -2.46
N SER A 151 -3.83 10.20 -3.44
CA SER A 151 -2.46 10.64 -3.62
C SER A 151 -2.44 11.96 -4.43
N ARG A 152 -1.45 12.83 -4.18
CA ARG A 152 -0.99 13.71 -5.28
C ARG A 152 -0.15 12.85 -6.21
N LEU A 153 -0.07 13.24 -7.50
CA LEU A 153 0.66 12.58 -8.61
C LEU A 153 2.11 12.10 -8.34
N GLU A 154 2.66 12.30 -7.13
CA GLU A 154 4.02 11.99 -6.73
C GLU A 154 4.08 10.94 -5.59
N CYS A 155 2.97 10.26 -5.24
CA CYS A 155 2.75 9.67 -3.89
C CYS A 155 2.07 8.28 -3.88
N PHE A 156 2.77 7.18 -4.17
CA PHE A 156 2.17 5.84 -4.29
C PHE A 156 2.93 4.73 -3.53
N GLY A 157 2.25 3.64 -3.16
CA GLY A 157 2.86 2.34 -2.85
C GLY A 157 2.91 1.94 -1.37
N LEU A 158 1.79 1.44 -0.84
CA LEU A 158 1.76 0.41 0.21
C LEU A 158 0.33 -0.14 0.35
N TYR A 159 0.17 -1.46 0.37
CA TYR A 159 -1.12 -2.09 0.67
C TYR A 159 -1.08 -2.72 2.07
N LEU A 160 -2.07 -2.39 2.91
CA LEU A 160 -2.13 -2.84 4.29
C LEU A 160 -3.29 -3.78 4.54
N LEU A 161 -3.03 -4.91 5.19
CA LEU A 161 -4.00 -5.95 5.52
C LEU A 161 -4.06 -6.15 7.04
N LEU A 162 -5.29 -6.27 7.56
CA LEU A 162 -5.57 -6.28 9.00
C LEU A 162 -6.60 -7.36 9.34
N ASN A 163 -6.42 -7.98 10.51
CA ASN A 163 -7.41 -8.86 11.14
C ASN A 163 -7.98 -8.20 12.41
N LEU A 164 -9.25 -7.79 12.36
CA LEU A 164 -10.01 -7.11 13.43
C LEU A 164 -10.32 -8.02 14.62
N SER A 165 -10.56 -9.31 14.37
CA SER A 165 -10.94 -10.31 15.39
C SER A 165 -9.92 -10.50 16.52
N THR A 166 -8.71 -9.96 16.34
CA THR A 166 -7.58 -10.05 17.25
C THR A 166 -7.14 -8.69 17.79
N SER A 167 -7.85 -7.61 17.43
CA SER A 167 -7.57 -6.25 17.87
C SER A 167 -8.26 -5.93 19.20
N PRO A 168 -7.69 -5.04 20.04
CA PRO A 168 -8.37 -4.51 21.23
C PRO A 168 -9.71 -3.80 20.91
N LEU A 169 -9.91 -3.40 19.65
CA LEU A 169 -11.09 -2.68 19.16
C LEU A 169 -12.16 -3.60 18.53
N GLY A 170 -11.91 -4.91 18.40
CA GLY A 170 -12.88 -5.86 17.84
C GLY A 170 -14.22 -5.88 18.61
N ASN A 171 -14.17 -5.60 19.92
CA ASN A 171 -15.36 -5.47 20.77
C ASN A 171 -16.13 -4.15 20.59
N LEU A 172 -15.57 -3.15 19.90
CA LEU A 172 -16.16 -1.82 19.73
C LEU A 172 -16.83 -1.62 18.37
N ILE A 173 -16.47 -2.44 17.37
CA ILE A 173 -17.00 -2.33 15.99
C ILE A 173 -18.15 -3.34 15.76
N PHE A 174 -18.15 -4.48 16.46
CA PHE A 174 -19.14 -5.55 16.29
C PHE A 174 -19.97 -5.85 17.56
N GLY A 175 -19.87 -5.01 18.59
CA GLY A 175 -20.63 -5.10 19.85
C GLY A 175 -21.86 -4.21 19.89
#